data_AF-A0A0S7YZC5-F1
#
_entry.id   AF-A0A0S7YZC5-F1
#
_cell.length_a   1.000
_cell.length_b   1.000
_cell.length_c   1.000
_cell.angle_alpha   90.00
_cell.angle_beta   90.00
_cell.angle_gamma   90.00
#
_symmetry.space_group_name_H-M   'P 1'
#
loop_
_entity.id
_entity.type
_entity.pdbx_description
1 polymer ?
#
loop_
_entity_poly.entity_id
_entity_poly.type
_entity_poly.pdbx_seq_one_letter_code
_entity_poly.pdbx_strand_id
1 'polypeptide(L)'
;MEVNPMSNRAYSVAVAALAILVSAIGALASRHVPPTLAMSEAELAAGFARAMADVVLEWDPSDPRSEAERMAVLHDFVYETYDASAWIPQSLFDANAITQTIVGDADAIVRDQVGLVPWDDNPLVPAFGMAPNAGSGSSLLWTVNCLVCHTAEIDGVTYFGAGAKTFDDLWLGEALKTLTNDRWLGRLEGTADYDVARDAWRILSTHHHDKIDSRTRARSTAFAASHVELYMRTHDNRMPSVEDVGRGDVKTPPLWHTVAKMPAARWYSDGSFHGAYPLMASSMELEKDRPFDDLVDVVIPRIQQQFDDVLQYLRPPPYPYEIDRELAERGRVLFESSEVGCARCHG
;
A
#
# COMPACT_ATOMS: atom_id res chain seq x y z
N MET A 1 52.02 -29.22 8.50
CA MET A 1 51.31 -28.40 9.50
C MET A 1 50.07 -29.16 9.91
N GLU A 2 50.11 -29.83 11.06
CA GLU A 2 48.94 -30.49 11.64
C GLU A 2 48.07 -29.43 12.32
N VAL A 3 46.83 -29.30 11.86
CA VAL A 3 45.84 -28.39 12.44
C VAL A 3 45.35 -29.00 13.75
N ASN A 4 45.56 -28.29 14.86
CA ASN A 4 45.29 -28.78 16.21
C ASN A 4 43.77 -28.94 16.45
N PRO A 5 43.25 -30.18 16.60
CA PRO A 5 41.81 -30.45 16.71
C PRO A 5 41.17 -29.91 18.00
N MET A 6 41.96 -29.50 19.00
CA MET A 6 41.43 -28.84 20.20
C MET A 6 40.93 -27.41 19.94
N SER A 7 41.40 -26.76 18.87
CA SER A 7 40.97 -25.41 18.47
C SER A 7 39.48 -25.35 18.10
N ASN A 8 38.96 -26.41 17.47
CA ASN A 8 37.58 -26.39 16.95
C ASN A 8 36.52 -26.49 18.05
N ARG A 9 36.78 -27.21 19.15
CA ARG A 9 35.80 -27.31 20.25
C ARG A 9 35.68 -26.00 21.04
N ALA A 10 36.81 -25.36 21.35
CA ALA A 10 36.79 -24.06 22.03
C ALA A 10 36.09 -22.99 21.18
N TYR A 11 36.33 -23.01 19.87
CA TYR A 11 35.66 -22.13 18.92
C TYR A 11 34.15 -22.38 18.86
N SER A 12 33.70 -23.64 18.72
CA SER A 12 32.27 -23.97 18.70
C SER A 12 31.54 -23.58 20.01
N VAL A 13 32.18 -23.78 21.16
CA VAL A 13 31.61 -23.39 22.47
C VAL A 13 31.53 -21.86 22.58
N ALA A 14 32.55 -21.13 22.15
CA ALA A 14 32.54 -19.66 22.16
C ALA A 14 31.46 -19.09 21.22
N VAL A 15 31.30 -19.65 20.02
CA VAL A 15 30.24 -19.26 19.08
C VAL A 15 28.85 -19.54 19.64
N ALA A 16 28.64 -20.72 20.25
CA ALA A 16 27.37 -21.06 20.88
C ALA A 16 27.05 -20.16 22.08
N ALA A 17 28.04 -19.88 22.94
CA ALA A 17 27.87 -18.98 24.08
C ALA A 17 27.56 -17.54 23.63
N LEU A 18 28.23 -17.06 22.58
CA LEU A 18 27.94 -15.75 21.99
C LEU A 18 26.54 -15.70 21.38
N ALA A 19 26.11 -16.75 20.67
CA ALA A 19 24.75 -16.83 20.11
C ALA A 19 23.68 -16.83 21.22
N ILE A 20 23.91 -17.54 22.33
CA ILE A 20 23.01 -17.55 23.49
C ILE A 20 22.98 -16.17 24.15
N LEU A 21 24.14 -15.53 24.34
CA LEU A 21 24.23 -14.20 24.94
C LEU A 21 23.52 -13.15 24.08
N VAL A 22 23.75 -13.15 22.77
CA VAL A 22 23.07 -12.27 21.82
C VAL A 22 21.56 -12.51 21.83
N SER A 23 21.13 -13.78 21.88
CA SER A 23 19.70 -14.13 21.97
C SER A 23 19.07 -13.68 23.28
N ALA A 24 19.78 -13.81 24.41
CA ALA A 24 19.30 -13.40 25.73
C ALA A 24 19.26 -11.88 25.88
N ILE A 25 20.29 -11.17 25.41
CA ILE A 25 20.31 -9.69 25.35
C ILE A 25 19.19 -9.20 24.43
N GLY A 26 19.01 -9.83 23.27
CA GLY A 26 17.91 -9.53 22.36
C GLY A 26 16.54 -9.69 23.03
N ALA A 27 16.31 -10.82 23.71
CA ALA A 27 15.07 -11.08 24.42
C ALA A 27 14.81 -10.09 25.58
N LEU A 28 15.84 -9.69 26.31
CA LEU A 28 15.74 -8.71 27.40
C LEU A 28 15.52 -7.29 26.88
N ALA A 29 16.23 -6.88 25.83
CA ALA A 29 16.08 -5.58 25.19
C ALA A 29 14.68 -5.41 24.56
N SER A 30 14.14 -6.48 23.95
CA SER A 30 12.79 -6.45 23.37
C SER A 30 11.65 -6.28 24.39
N ARG A 31 11.89 -6.48 25.69
CA ARG A 31 10.85 -6.35 26.73
C ARG A 31 10.60 -4.92 27.20
N HIS A 32 11.44 -3.95 26.81
CA HIS A 32 11.39 -2.58 27.35
C HIS A 32 11.51 -1.50 26.27
N VAL A 33 11.14 -1.79 25.01
CA VAL A 33 11.03 -0.72 24.02
C VAL A 33 9.81 0.13 24.40
N PRO A 34 10.00 1.39 24.85
CA PRO A 34 8.85 2.25 25.10
C PRO A 34 8.06 2.41 23.80
N PRO A 35 6.72 2.47 23.86
CA PRO A 35 5.92 2.62 22.66
C PRO A 35 6.33 3.89 21.94
N THR A 36 6.66 3.75 20.66
CA THR A 36 6.82 4.89 19.77
C THR A 36 5.46 5.59 19.70
N LEU A 37 5.40 6.84 20.15
CA LEU A 37 4.16 7.60 20.20
C LEU A 37 3.67 7.88 18.78
N ALA A 38 2.35 7.86 18.60
CA ALA A 38 1.73 8.26 17.35
C ALA A 38 2.16 9.68 16.97
N MET A 39 2.31 9.86 15.66
CA MET A 39 2.69 11.12 15.05
C MET A 39 1.50 12.07 15.11
N SER A 40 1.74 13.34 15.38
CA SER A 40 0.68 14.33 15.27
C SER A 40 0.40 14.66 13.81
N GLU A 41 -0.85 14.98 13.50
CA GLU A 41 -1.25 15.47 12.17
C GLU A 41 -0.46 16.73 11.78
N ALA A 42 -0.17 17.59 12.75
CA ALA A 42 0.66 18.78 12.55
C ALA A 42 2.10 18.43 12.13
N GLU A 43 2.69 17.35 12.66
CA GLU A 43 4.02 16.89 12.25
C GLU A 43 4.02 16.34 10.82
N LEU A 44 2.99 15.58 10.43
CA LEU A 44 2.85 15.08 9.05
C LEU A 44 2.67 16.22 8.05
N ALA A 45 1.85 17.21 8.41
CA ALA A 45 1.67 18.41 7.60
C ALA A 45 2.96 19.26 7.54
N ALA A 46 3.72 19.33 8.64
CA ALA A 46 4.97 20.06 8.76
C ALA A 46 6.12 19.39 8.00
N GLY A 47 6.07 19.49 6.67
CA GLY A 47 7.10 18.93 5.79
C GLY A 47 6.53 18.29 4.54
N PHE A 48 5.21 18.06 4.49
CA PHE A 48 4.54 17.42 3.36
C PHE A 48 4.86 18.09 2.02
N ALA A 49 4.77 19.42 1.95
CA ALA A 49 5.08 20.15 0.71
C ALA A 49 6.53 19.94 0.22
N ARG A 50 7.49 19.86 1.16
CA ARG A 50 8.89 19.54 0.82
C ARG A 50 9.01 18.08 0.37
N ALA A 51 8.36 17.15 1.07
CA ALA A 51 8.39 15.74 0.75
C ALA A 51 7.78 15.43 -0.63
N MET A 52 6.85 16.26 -1.11
CA MET A 52 6.24 16.14 -2.44
C MET A 52 7.01 16.88 -3.54
N ALA A 53 8.09 17.60 -3.23
CA ALA A 53 8.76 18.49 -4.19
C ALA A 53 9.35 17.76 -5.40
N ASP A 54 9.83 16.52 -5.20
CA ASP A 54 10.42 15.68 -6.25
C ASP A 54 9.43 14.65 -6.83
N VAL A 55 8.15 14.75 -6.47
CA VAL A 55 7.08 13.90 -7.02
C VAL A 55 6.45 14.58 -8.24
N VAL A 56 6.41 13.85 -9.35
CA VAL A 56 5.69 14.32 -10.54
C VAL A 56 4.18 14.15 -10.33
N LEU A 57 3.52 15.30 -10.25
CA LEU A 57 2.09 15.46 -10.10
C LEU A 57 1.62 16.56 -11.07
N GLU A 58 0.79 16.20 -12.04
CA GLU A 58 0.16 17.19 -12.91
C GLU A 58 -1.27 17.47 -12.43
N TRP A 59 -1.52 18.72 -12.10
CA TRP A 59 -2.81 19.18 -11.58
C TRP A 59 -3.55 20.00 -12.63
N ASP A 60 -4.86 19.78 -12.78
CA ASP A 60 -5.64 20.52 -13.77
C ASP A 60 -5.63 22.02 -13.45
N PRO A 61 -5.22 22.88 -14.40
CA PRO A 61 -5.17 24.32 -14.19
C PRO A 61 -6.54 24.97 -13.96
N SER A 62 -7.65 24.29 -14.28
CA SER A 62 -9.02 24.74 -14.04
C SER A 62 -9.50 24.58 -12.59
N ASP A 63 -8.75 23.88 -11.73
CA ASP A 63 -9.06 23.83 -10.31
C ASP A 63 -8.99 25.24 -9.69
N PRO A 64 -10.08 25.79 -9.13
CA PRO A 64 -10.09 27.15 -8.61
C PRO A 64 -9.29 27.32 -7.31
N ARG A 65 -8.90 26.24 -6.64
CA ARG A 65 -8.16 26.29 -5.38
C ARG A 65 -6.76 26.85 -5.55
N SER A 66 -6.30 27.57 -4.53
CA SER A 66 -4.91 28.01 -4.41
C SER A 66 -3.97 26.82 -4.26
N GLU A 67 -2.68 27.02 -4.54
CA GLU A 67 -1.66 25.98 -4.36
C GLU A 67 -1.62 25.42 -2.94
N ALA A 68 -1.76 26.28 -1.92
CA ALA A 68 -1.80 25.86 -0.53
C ALA A 68 -3.01 24.96 -0.22
N GLU A 69 -4.19 25.30 -0.74
CA GLU A 69 -5.40 24.47 -0.60
C GLU A 69 -5.26 23.13 -1.35
N ARG A 70 -4.68 23.13 -2.56
CA ARG A 70 -4.39 21.90 -3.31
C ARG A 70 -3.44 20.98 -2.54
N MET A 71 -2.39 21.55 -1.94
CA MET A 71 -1.45 20.78 -1.11
C MET A 71 -2.08 20.25 0.16
N ALA A 72 -3.00 20.99 0.78
CA ALA A 72 -3.75 20.51 1.95
C ALA A 72 -4.66 19.34 1.61
N VAL A 73 -5.47 19.42 0.54
CA VAL A 73 -6.32 18.28 0.15
C VAL A 73 -5.51 17.08 -0.35
N LEU A 74 -4.34 17.31 -0.94
CA LEU A 74 -3.43 16.25 -1.35
C LEU A 74 -2.81 15.57 -0.13
N HIS A 75 -2.46 16.32 0.91
CA HIS A 75 -2.00 15.77 2.19
C HIS A 75 -3.05 14.81 2.77
N ASP A 76 -4.30 15.25 2.83
CA ASP A 76 -5.40 14.44 3.36
C ASP A 76 -5.61 13.18 2.52
N PHE A 77 -5.50 13.28 1.19
CA PHE A 77 -5.56 12.12 0.31
C PHE A 77 -4.39 11.14 0.53
N VAL A 78 -3.16 11.65 0.64
CA VAL A 78 -1.94 10.85 0.77
C VAL A 78 -1.90 10.08 2.09
N TYR A 79 -2.50 10.61 3.16
CA TYR A 79 -2.54 9.95 4.47
C TYR A 79 -3.90 9.36 4.83
N GLU A 80 -4.89 9.40 3.95
CA GLU A 80 -6.19 8.77 4.21
C GLU A 80 -6.00 7.27 4.46
N THR A 81 -6.69 6.79 5.49
CA THR A 81 -6.68 5.38 5.91
C THR A 81 -8.07 4.78 5.95
N TYR A 82 -9.09 5.61 5.75
CA TYR A 82 -10.50 5.30 5.92
C TYR A 82 -10.81 4.70 7.30
N ASP A 83 -10.07 5.12 8.33
CA ASP A 83 -10.13 4.55 9.68
C ASP A 83 -9.82 3.04 9.71
N ALA A 84 -8.90 2.56 8.87
CA ALA A 84 -8.65 1.16 8.55
C ALA A 84 -8.90 0.16 9.68
N SER A 85 -9.50 -0.99 9.36
CA SER A 85 -9.75 -2.03 10.38
C SER A 85 -8.51 -2.90 10.68
N ALA A 86 -7.50 -2.85 9.81
CA ALA A 86 -6.24 -3.57 9.95
C ALA A 86 -5.06 -2.61 10.12
N TRP A 87 -4.45 -2.66 11.31
CA TRP A 87 -3.31 -1.84 11.71
C TRP A 87 -2.15 -2.71 12.20
N ILE A 88 -0.92 -2.36 11.85
CA ILE A 88 0.30 -3.04 12.28
C ILE A 88 1.04 -2.15 13.28
N PRO A 89 1.20 -2.56 14.55
CA PRO A 89 1.93 -1.76 15.52
C PRO A 89 3.42 -1.59 15.19
N GLN A 90 3.96 -0.39 15.40
CA GLN A 90 5.39 -0.10 15.25
C GLN A 90 6.26 -1.04 16.11
N SER A 91 5.77 -1.40 17.31
CA SER A 91 6.48 -2.27 18.24
C SER A 91 6.81 -3.66 17.68
N LEU A 92 6.04 -4.17 16.72
CA LEU A 92 6.37 -5.43 16.02
C LEU A 92 7.62 -5.29 15.16
N PHE A 93 7.79 -4.15 14.48
CA PHE A 93 8.98 -3.85 13.69
C PHE A 93 10.19 -3.63 14.61
N ASP A 94 10.02 -2.85 15.68
CA ASP A 94 11.09 -2.54 16.64
C ASP A 94 11.59 -3.81 17.35
N ALA A 95 10.68 -4.71 17.74
CA ALA A 95 11.03 -5.99 18.36
C ALA A 95 11.75 -6.96 17.39
N ASN A 96 11.78 -6.64 16.10
CA ASN A 96 12.41 -7.40 15.05
C ASN A 96 13.75 -6.80 14.56
N ALA A 97 14.28 -5.76 15.23
CA ALA A 97 15.50 -5.05 14.83
C ALA A 97 16.74 -5.96 14.63
N ILE A 98 16.86 -7.04 15.41
CA ILE A 98 17.96 -8.01 15.23
C ILE A 98 17.84 -8.74 13.89
N THR A 99 16.64 -9.14 13.51
CA THR A 99 16.40 -9.78 12.21
C THR A 99 16.59 -8.77 11.08
N GLN A 100 16.15 -7.53 11.25
CA GLN A 100 16.40 -6.45 10.27
C GLN A 100 17.90 -6.27 10.02
N THR A 101 18.72 -6.29 11.09
CA THR A 101 20.19 -6.22 10.98
C THR A 101 20.79 -7.36 10.15
N ILE A 102 20.14 -8.54 10.13
CA ILE A 102 20.60 -9.72 9.39
C ILE A 102 20.05 -9.74 7.95
N VAL A 103 18.80 -9.32 7.76
CA VAL A 103 18.09 -9.43 6.48
C VAL A 103 18.50 -8.32 5.50
N GLY A 104 19.00 -7.19 6.01
CA GLY A 104 19.61 -6.14 5.19
C GLY A 104 18.91 -4.80 5.32
N ASP A 105 19.16 -3.94 4.34
CA ASP A 105 18.63 -2.57 4.27
C ASP A 105 17.09 -2.59 4.13
N ALA A 106 16.40 -1.92 5.06
CA ALA A 106 14.94 -1.86 5.07
C ALA A 106 14.38 -1.21 3.81
N ASP A 107 15.08 -0.20 3.27
CA ASP A 107 14.66 0.50 2.06
C ASP A 107 14.76 -0.42 0.85
N ALA A 108 15.79 -1.26 0.79
CA ALA A 108 15.93 -2.29 -0.24
C ALA A 108 14.84 -3.37 -0.13
N ILE A 109 14.40 -3.74 1.07
CA ILE A 109 13.27 -4.68 1.23
C ILE A 109 11.98 -4.04 0.74
N VAL A 110 11.69 -2.81 1.18
CA VAL A 110 10.51 -2.03 0.79
C VAL A 110 10.45 -1.84 -0.73
N ARG A 111 11.58 -1.50 -1.37
CA ARG A 111 11.68 -1.30 -2.82
C ARG A 111 11.68 -2.63 -3.60
N ASP A 112 12.57 -3.55 -3.28
CA ASP A 112 12.86 -4.69 -4.17
C ASP A 112 11.98 -5.91 -3.88
N GLN A 113 11.63 -6.14 -2.61
CA GLN A 113 10.81 -7.27 -2.20
C GLN A 113 9.33 -6.92 -2.24
N VAL A 114 8.93 -5.85 -1.55
CA VAL A 114 7.53 -5.39 -1.49
C VAL A 114 7.14 -4.68 -2.79
N GLY A 115 8.07 -3.98 -3.43
CA GLY A 115 7.77 -3.24 -4.65
C GLY A 115 7.11 -1.89 -4.41
N LEU A 116 7.22 -1.32 -3.21
CA LEU A 116 6.77 0.04 -2.91
C LEU A 116 7.73 1.07 -3.47
N VAL A 117 7.25 2.31 -3.62
CA VAL A 117 8.08 3.45 -4.01
C VAL A 117 8.55 4.13 -2.71
N PRO A 118 9.86 4.12 -2.40
CA PRO A 118 10.38 4.84 -1.25
C PRO A 118 10.08 6.34 -1.33
N TRP A 119 9.98 6.97 -0.16
CA TRP A 119 9.67 8.38 -0.03
C TRP A 119 10.82 9.09 0.70
N ASP A 120 11.97 9.14 0.04
CA ASP A 120 13.26 9.52 0.62
C ASP A 120 13.24 10.90 1.31
N ASP A 121 12.44 11.85 0.81
CA ASP A 121 12.28 13.20 1.38
C ASP A 121 11.24 13.31 2.52
N ASN A 122 10.59 12.20 2.87
CA ASN A 122 9.66 12.11 3.98
C ASN A 122 10.34 11.42 5.18
N PRO A 123 10.76 12.18 6.21
CA PRO A 123 11.46 11.60 7.36
C PRO A 123 10.55 10.80 8.29
N LEU A 124 9.24 10.81 8.03
CA LEU A 124 8.18 10.29 8.88
C LEU A 124 7.58 9.01 8.30
N VAL A 125 7.39 8.97 6.99
CA VAL A 125 6.76 7.84 6.28
C VAL A 125 7.71 7.34 5.19
N PRO A 126 8.21 6.10 5.28
CA PRO A 126 9.34 5.63 4.46
C PRO A 126 8.99 5.34 3.01
N ALA A 127 7.71 5.11 2.69
CA ALA A 127 7.28 4.79 1.33
C ALA A 127 5.86 5.25 1.04
N PHE A 128 5.58 5.57 -0.22
CA PHE A 128 4.23 5.86 -0.69
C PHE A 128 3.32 4.65 -0.50
N GLY A 129 2.12 4.91 -0.01
CA GLY A 129 1.15 3.86 0.30
C GLY A 129 1.14 3.44 1.76
N MET A 130 2.16 3.78 2.55
CA MET A 130 2.14 3.58 4.00
C MET A 130 1.51 4.79 4.69
N ALA A 131 0.65 4.55 5.68
CA ALA A 131 -0.03 5.61 6.41
C ALA A 131 -0.03 5.32 7.93
N PRO A 132 0.40 6.29 8.76
CA PRO A 132 0.37 6.15 10.20
C PRO A 132 -1.01 6.52 10.79
N ASN A 133 -1.33 6.03 11.99
CA ASN A 133 -2.53 6.40 12.76
C ASN A 133 -2.40 7.79 13.45
N ALA A 134 -2.17 8.82 12.65
CA ALA A 134 -1.89 10.17 13.14
C ALA A 134 -2.97 10.71 14.09
N GLY A 135 -2.56 11.45 15.12
CA GLY A 135 -3.47 12.20 16.00
C GLY A 135 -4.26 11.36 17.03
N SER A 136 -4.09 10.04 17.06
CA SER A 136 -4.76 9.14 18.01
C SER A 136 -4.28 9.26 19.45
N GLY A 137 -3.04 9.74 19.66
CA GLY A 137 -2.39 9.75 20.97
C GLY A 137 -2.05 8.36 21.52
N SER A 138 -2.24 7.29 20.72
CA SER A 138 -1.86 5.92 21.07
C SER A 138 -0.44 5.61 20.58
N SER A 139 -0.05 4.33 20.65
CA SER A 139 1.13 3.83 19.95
C SER A 139 1.02 4.10 18.44
N LEU A 140 2.18 4.25 17.80
CA LEU A 140 2.29 4.35 16.35
C LEU A 140 1.88 3.02 15.70
N LEU A 141 0.91 3.10 14.82
CA LEU A 141 0.38 2.00 14.02
C LEU A 141 0.46 2.37 12.54
N TRP A 142 0.60 1.35 11.70
CA TRP A 142 0.73 1.49 10.26
C TRP A 142 -0.37 0.74 9.52
N THR A 143 -0.85 1.32 8.44
CA THR A 143 -1.68 0.62 7.46
C THR A 143 -1.24 1.00 6.05
N VAL A 144 -1.84 0.35 5.06
CA VAL A 144 -1.66 0.70 3.64
C VAL A 144 -2.88 1.44 3.10
N ASN A 145 -2.64 2.37 2.18
CA ASN A 145 -3.68 3.10 1.47
C ASN A 145 -3.54 2.98 -0.06
N CYS A 146 -4.35 3.73 -0.79
CA CYS A 146 -4.46 3.66 -2.25
C CYS A 146 -3.12 3.83 -2.98
N LEU A 147 -2.17 4.58 -2.43
CA LEU A 147 -0.90 4.87 -3.09
C LEU A 147 0.02 3.67 -3.20
N VAL A 148 -0.20 2.62 -2.40
CA VAL A 148 0.51 1.33 -2.51
C VAL A 148 0.38 0.74 -3.92
N CYS A 149 -0.78 0.98 -4.54
CA CYS A 149 -1.13 0.52 -5.89
C CYS A 149 -1.14 1.64 -6.92
N HIS A 150 -1.21 2.91 -6.51
CA HIS A 150 -1.44 4.04 -7.41
C HIS A 150 -0.22 4.95 -7.63
N THR A 151 0.89 4.75 -6.93
CA THR A 151 2.16 5.44 -7.17
C THR A 151 3.14 4.51 -7.90
N ALA A 152 3.99 5.06 -8.76
CA ALA A 152 5.05 4.30 -9.42
C ALA A 152 6.33 5.12 -9.54
N GLU A 153 7.46 4.44 -9.50
CA GLU A 153 8.75 4.98 -9.92
C GLU A 153 9.00 4.61 -11.38
N ILE A 154 9.34 5.59 -12.22
CA ILE A 154 9.67 5.41 -13.64
C ILE A 154 10.96 6.15 -13.89
N ASP A 155 11.99 5.44 -14.37
CA ASP A 155 13.33 5.99 -14.62
C ASP A 155 13.93 6.75 -13.42
N GLY A 156 13.67 6.26 -12.19
CA GLY A 156 14.15 6.88 -10.95
C GLY A 156 13.34 8.09 -10.49
N VAL A 157 12.20 8.39 -11.13
CA VAL A 157 11.32 9.51 -10.79
C VAL A 157 9.99 8.99 -10.27
N THR A 158 9.51 9.56 -9.17
CA THR A 158 8.23 9.19 -8.56
C THR A 158 7.07 9.90 -9.25
N TYR A 159 6.10 9.12 -9.73
CA TYR A 159 4.89 9.61 -10.39
C TYR A 159 3.65 9.30 -9.56
N PHE A 160 2.94 10.35 -9.14
CA PHE A 160 1.68 10.22 -8.45
C PHE A 160 0.56 9.82 -9.42
N GLY A 161 -0.16 8.73 -9.11
CA GLY A 161 -1.31 8.28 -9.89
C GLY A 161 -0.98 7.44 -11.13
N ALA A 162 0.29 7.08 -11.39
CA ALA A 162 0.69 6.27 -12.55
C ALA A 162 0.26 4.78 -12.47
N GLY A 163 -0.11 4.32 -11.28
CA GLY A 163 -0.37 2.89 -10.99
C GLY A 163 0.93 2.10 -10.86
N ALA A 164 1.15 1.45 -9.73
CA ALA A 164 2.35 0.68 -9.43
C ALA A 164 2.60 -0.44 -10.46
N LYS A 165 3.88 -0.73 -10.71
CA LYS A 165 4.35 -1.79 -11.62
C LYS A 165 5.16 -2.88 -10.91
N THR A 166 5.33 -2.74 -9.61
CA THR A 166 6.29 -3.52 -8.81
C THR A 166 5.67 -4.07 -7.53
N PHE A 167 4.60 -3.45 -7.02
CA PHE A 167 3.97 -3.85 -5.75
C PHE A 167 3.55 -5.32 -5.75
N ASP A 168 3.92 -6.01 -4.67
CA ASP A 168 3.70 -7.43 -4.41
C ASP A 168 2.80 -7.60 -3.17
N ASP A 169 1.50 -7.51 -3.39
CA ASP A 169 0.48 -7.63 -2.34
C ASP A 169 0.55 -8.97 -1.60
N LEU A 170 0.77 -10.07 -2.34
CA LEU A 170 0.92 -11.40 -1.76
C LEU A 170 2.13 -11.46 -0.83
N TRP A 171 3.30 -10.97 -1.28
CA TRP A 171 4.48 -10.97 -0.43
C TRP A 171 4.26 -10.13 0.83
N LEU A 172 3.66 -8.94 0.71
CA LEU A 172 3.36 -8.08 1.86
C LEU A 172 2.43 -8.78 2.85
N GLY A 173 1.31 -9.34 2.36
CA GLY A 173 0.35 -10.08 3.17
C GLY A 173 1.00 -11.24 3.93
N GLU A 174 1.81 -12.07 3.26
CA GLU A 174 2.53 -13.19 3.90
C GLU A 174 3.59 -12.75 4.92
N ALA A 175 4.30 -11.65 4.62
CA ALA A 175 5.25 -11.06 5.56
C ALA A 175 4.54 -10.52 6.81
N LEU A 176 3.42 -9.82 6.66
CA LEU A 176 2.63 -9.30 7.77
C LEU A 176 1.96 -10.41 8.57
N LYS A 177 1.43 -11.47 7.94
CA LYS A 177 0.96 -12.69 8.64
C LYS A 177 2.07 -13.30 9.50
N THR A 178 3.28 -13.38 8.94
CA THR A 178 4.44 -13.91 9.67
C THR A 178 4.82 -13.01 10.85
N LEU A 179 4.76 -11.69 10.68
CA LEU A 179 5.10 -10.70 11.71
C LEU A 179 4.06 -10.63 12.84
N THR A 180 2.81 -10.95 12.54
CA THR A 180 1.68 -10.83 13.47
C THR A 180 1.25 -12.18 14.09
N ASN A 181 1.90 -13.29 13.76
CA ASN A 181 1.52 -14.61 14.29
C ASN A 181 1.81 -14.78 15.80
N ASP A 182 1.29 -15.87 16.38
CA ASP A 182 1.41 -16.23 17.81
C ASP A 182 2.84 -16.14 18.36
N ARG A 183 3.86 -16.46 17.55
CA ARG A 183 5.27 -16.40 17.98
C ARG A 183 5.68 -14.98 18.34
N TRP A 184 5.19 -13.98 17.59
CA TRP A 184 5.48 -12.57 17.82
C TRP A 184 4.49 -11.94 18.78
N LEU A 185 3.20 -12.34 18.74
CA LEU A 185 2.18 -11.88 19.69
C LEU A 185 2.57 -12.17 21.14
N GLY A 186 3.19 -13.32 21.42
CA GLY A 186 3.70 -13.65 22.76
C GLY A 186 4.72 -12.63 23.31
N ARG A 187 5.35 -11.81 22.45
CA ARG A 187 6.25 -10.73 22.88
C ARG A 187 5.51 -9.45 23.26
N LEU A 188 4.29 -9.27 22.79
CA LEU A 188 3.43 -8.13 23.07
C LEU A 188 2.46 -8.38 24.22
N GLU A 189 2.43 -9.58 24.81
CA GLU A 189 1.51 -9.92 25.90
C GLU A 189 1.55 -8.86 27.03
N GLY A 190 0.38 -8.34 27.38
CA GLY A 190 0.22 -7.30 28.41
C GLY A 190 0.50 -5.87 27.94
N THR A 191 0.80 -5.65 26.66
CA THR A 191 0.93 -4.31 26.05
C THR A 191 -0.38 -3.88 25.37
N ALA A 192 -0.54 -2.59 25.10
CA ALA A 192 -1.67 -2.05 24.34
C ALA A 192 -1.69 -2.53 22.88
N ASP A 193 -0.53 -2.92 22.33
CA ASP A 193 -0.38 -3.32 20.92
C ASP A 193 -0.79 -4.77 20.68
N TYR A 194 -0.95 -5.58 21.73
CA TYR A 194 -1.28 -7.00 21.63
C TYR A 194 -2.59 -7.23 20.88
N ASP A 195 -3.65 -6.53 21.28
CA ASP A 195 -4.98 -6.71 20.67
C ASP A 195 -4.98 -6.24 19.22
N VAL A 196 -4.30 -5.13 18.91
CA VAL A 196 -4.17 -4.61 17.54
C VAL A 196 -3.44 -5.61 16.65
N ALA A 197 -2.30 -6.14 17.10
CA ALA A 197 -1.54 -7.13 16.35
C ALA A 197 -2.32 -8.45 16.15
N ARG A 198 -3.06 -8.90 17.17
CA ARG A 198 -3.90 -10.09 17.10
C ARG A 198 -5.03 -9.91 16.08
N ASP A 199 -5.68 -8.75 16.09
CA ASP A 199 -6.77 -8.45 15.17
C ASP A 199 -6.25 -8.34 13.74
N ALA A 200 -5.08 -7.73 13.53
CA ALA A 200 -4.41 -7.73 12.23
C ALA A 200 -4.09 -9.15 11.74
N TRP A 201 -3.53 -10.02 12.60
CA TRP A 201 -3.28 -11.41 12.23
C TRP A 201 -4.55 -12.16 11.84
N ARG A 202 -5.64 -11.96 12.59
CA ARG A 202 -6.95 -12.56 12.31
C ARG A 202 -7.47 -12.11 10.95
N ILE A 203 -7.47 -10.80 10.68
CA ILE A 203 -7.93 -10.24 9.41
C ILE A 203 -7.07 -10.78 8.27
N LEU A 204 -5.74 -10.66 8.38
CA LEU A 204 -4.82 -11.11 7.34
C LEU A 204 -4.97 -12.61 7.05
N SER A 205 -5.13 -13.44 8.09
CA SER A 205 -5.26 -14.89 7.93
C SER A 205 -6.64 -15.34 7.41
N THR A 206 -7.67 -14.49 7.55
CA THR A 206 -9.02 -14.77 7.07
C THR A 206 -9.20 -14.32 5.63
N HIS A 207 -8.67 -13.13 5.29
CA HIS A 207 -8.97 -12.46 4.03
C HIS A 207 -7.84 -12.55 2.99
N HIS A 208 -6.57 -12.72 3.34
CA HIS A 208 -5.54 -13.05 2.32
C HIS A 208 -5.44 -14.55 2.12
N HIS A 209 -5.85 -15.03 0.95
CA HIS A 209 -5.80 -16.43 0.58
C HIS A 209 -5.54 -16.62 -0.92
N ASP A 210 -5.04 -17.81 -1.25
CA ASP A 210 -4.56 -18.21 -2.58
C ASP A 210 -5.55 -18.05 -3.76
N LYS A 211 -6.84 -17.84 -3.47
CA LYS A 211 -7.87 -17.63 -4.49
C LYS A 211 -8.02 -16.16 -4.91
N ILE A 212 -7.72 -15.20 -4.03
CA ILE A 212 -7.76 -13.77 -4.37
C ILE A 212 -6.38 -13.15 -4.50
N ASP A 213 -5.37 -13.72 -3.85
CA ASP A 213 -4.02 -13.17 -3.85
C ASP A 213 -3.49 -12.97 -5.28
N SER A 214 -2.74 -11.89 -5.49
CA SER A 214 -2.14 -11.59 -6.79
C SER A 214 -1.22 -12.72 -7.23
N ARG A 215 -1.28 -13.11 -8.51
CA ARG A 215 -0.38 -14.14 -9.06
C ARG A 215 0.97 -13.57 -9.46
N THR A 216 1.00 -12.28 -9.71
CA THR A 216 2.15 -11.54 -10.19
C THR A 216 2.17 -10.15 -9.57
N ARG A 217 3.36 -9.56 -9.47
CA ARG A 217 3.54 -8.15 -9.10
C ARG A 217 2.74 -7.22 -10.00
N ALA A 218 2.46 -6.02 -9.52
CA ALA A 218 1.69 -4.97 -10.20
C ALA A 218 0.20 -5.24 -10.40
N ARG A 219 -0.33 -6.27 -9.75
CA ARG A 219 -1.74 -6.61 -9.81
C ARG A 219 -2.40 -6.29 -8.48
N SER A 220 -3.58 -5.68 -8.58
CA SER A 220 -4.44 -5.42 -7.44
C SER A 220 -5.46 -6.56 -7.32
N THR A 221 -5.58 -7.06 -6.10
CA THR A 221 -6.56 -8.04 -5.65
C THR A 221 -7.87 -7.40 -5.27
N ALA A 222 -7.91 -6.08 -5.04
CA ALA A 222 -9.05 -5.30 -4.56
C ALA A 222 -10.41 -5.71 -5.16
N PHE A 223 -10.43 -5.91 -6.48
CA PHE A 223 -11.63 -6.29 -7.20
C PHE A 223 -12.04 -7.75 -6.94
N ALA A 224 -11.08 -8.68 -6.95
CA ALA A 224 -11.36 -10.08 -6.63
C ALA A 224 -11.73 -10.26 -5.15
N ALA A 225 -11.04 -9.53 -4.27
CA ALA A 225 -11.26 -9.51 -2.83
C ALA A 225 -12.69 -9.10 -2.49
N SER A 226 -13.23 -8.02 -3.08
CA SER A 226 -14.63 -7.66 -2.81
C SER A 226 -15.64 -8.66 -3.31
N HIS A 227 -15.41 -9.30 -4.45
CA HIS A 227 -16.32 -10.35 -4.93
C HIS A 227 -16.33 -11.55 -3.99
N VAL A 228 -15.16 -11.99 -3.53
CA VAL A 228 -15.05 -13.08 -2.56
C VAL A 228 -15.65 -12.68 -1.22
N GLU A 229 -15.38 -11.48 -0.73
CA GLU A 229 -15.89 -11.01 0.57
C GLU A 229 -17.42 -10.85 0.56
N LEU A 230 -17.98 -10.24 -0.49
CA LEU A 230 -19.44 -10.17 -0.68
C LEU A 230 -20.06 -11.57 -0.79
N TYR A 231 -19.38 -12.50 -1.44
CA TYR A 231 -19.83 -13.89 -1.48
C TYR A 231 -19.82 -14.51 -0.08
N MET A 232 -18.70 -14.42 0.65
CA MET A 232 -18.55 -14.99 1.99
C MET A 232 -19.65 -14.49 2.92
N ARG A 233 -19.92 -13.19 2.95
CA ARG A 233 -20.97 -12.59 3.80
C ARG A 233 -22.37 -13.08 3.45
N THR A 234 -22.64 -13.33 2.18
CA THR A 234 -23.95 -13.84 1.73
C THR A 234 -24.10 -15.35 1.89
N HIS A 235 -23.03 -16.07 2.25
CA HIS A 235 -22.97 -17.53 2.37
C HIS A 235 -22.35 -18.00 3.69
N ASP A 236 -22.80 -17.45 4.82
CA ASP A 236 -22.39 -17.86 6.19
C ASP A 236 -20.86 -17.84 6.42
N ASN A 237 -20.17 -16.82 5.88
CA ASN A 237 -18.71 -16.65 5.93
C ASN A 237 -17.93 -17.83 5.32
N ARG A 238 -18.54 -18.57 4.38
CA ARG A 238 -17.88 -19.68 3.69
C ARG A 238 -17.14 -19.18 2.46
N MET A 239 -15.87 -19.56 2.38
CA MET A 239 -15.03 -19.31 1.21
C MET A 239 -15.64 -20.00 -0.04
N PRO A 240 -15.90 -19.26 -1.14
CA PRO A 240 -16.39 -19.85 -2.40
C PRO A 240 -15.41 -20.88 -2.97
N SER A 241 -15.87 -21.82 -3.80
CA SER A 241 -14.94 -22.67 -4.57
C SER A 241 -14.18 -21.84 -5.62
N VAL A 242 -13.08 -22.37 -6.16
CA VAL A 242 -12.29 -21.67 -7.19
C VAL A 242 -13.11 -21.52 -8.47
N GLU A 243 -14.05 -22.43 -8.69
CA GLU A 243 -14.98 -22.42 -9.80
C GLU A 243 -16.08 -21.35 -9.65
N ASP A 244 -16.40 -20.94 -8.41
CA ASP A 244 -17.43 -19.93 -8.12
C ASP A 244 -16.91 -18.50 -8.28
N VAL A 245 -15.61 -18.28 -8.05
CA VAL A 245 -14.98 -16.96 -8.19
C VAL A 245 -13.69 -17.10 -8.99
N GLY A 246 -13.73 -16.65 -10.24
CA GLY A 246 -12.55 -16.61 -11.10
C GLY A 246 -11.47 -15.72 -10.47
N ARG A 247 -10.23 -16.20 -10.42
CA ARG A 247 -9.08 -15.40 -9.97
C ARG A 247 -8.81 -14.30 -10.99
N GLY A 248 -9.25 -13.08 -10.69
CA GLY A 248 -9.13 -11.91 -11.54
C GLY A 248 -8.22 -10.87 -10.93
N ASP A 249 -6.91 -10.95 -11.18
CA ASP A 249 -5.96 -9.93 -10.73
C ASP A 249 -5.77 -8.88 -11.84
N VAL A 250 -6.28 -7.66 -11.58
CA VAL A 250 -6.24 -6.58 -12.56
C VAL A 250 -5.06 -5.67 -12.28
N LYS A 251 -4.39 -5.22 -13.33
CA LYS A 251 -3.41 -4.16 -13.18
C LYS A 251 -4.13 -2.89 -12.76
N THR A 252 -3.61 -2.24 -11.73
CA THR A 252 -4.17 -0.98 -11.24
C THR A 252 -4.16 0.07 -12.37
N PRO A 253 -5.32 0.62 -12.77
CA PRO A 253 -5.37 1.69 -13.75
C PRO A 253 -4.77 2.98 -13.15
N PRO A 254 -4.12 3.83 -13.97
CA PRO A 254 -3.64 5.12 -13.50
C PRO A 254 -4.79 6.02 -13.02
N LEU A 255 -4.64 6.63 -11.82
CA LEU A 255 -5.62 7.58 -11.28
C LEU A 255 -5.76 8.81 -12.16
N TRP A 256 -4.69 9.24 -12.82
CA TRP A 256 -4.71 10.43 -13.67
C TRP A 256 -5.54 10.28 -14.95
N HIS A 257 -6.06 9.07 -15.25
CA HIS A 257 -7.00 8.83 -16.34
C HIS A 257 -8.47 8.87 -15.87
N THR A 258 -8.73 9.16 -14.59
CA THR A 258 -10.07 9.19 -14.02
C THR A 258 -10.99 10.14 -14.78
N VAL A 259 -10.51 11.35 -15.09
CA VAL A 259 -11.31 12.34 -15.82
C VAL A 259 -11.71 11.91 -17.22
N ALA A 260 -10.81 11.25 -17.95
CA ALA A 260 -11.13 10.72 -19.28
C ALA A 260 -12.25 9.67 -19.21
N LYS A 261 -12.45 9.01 -18.06
CA LYS A 261 -13.50 8.01 -17.84
C LYS A 261 -14.81 8.58 -17.28
N MET A 262 -14.79 9.78 -16.69
CA MET A 262 -15.97 10.40 -16.08
C MET A 262 -17.18 10.50 -17.02
N PRO A 263 -17.05 10.89 -18.31
CA PRO A 263 -18.21 10.97 -19.21
C PRO A 263 -18.94 9.63 -19.40
N ALA A 264 -18.21 8.51 -19.31
CA ALA A 264 -18.78 7.18 -19.41
C ALA A 264 -19.35 6.69 -18.07
N ALA A 265 -18.85 7.22 -16.94
CA ALA A 265 -19.23 6.79 -15.59
C ALA A 265 -19.13 5.27 -15.41
N ARG A 266 -18.14 4.66 -16.09
CA ARG A 266 -17.80 3.23 -16.06
C ARG A 266 -16.47 3.05 -15.34
N TRP A 267 -16.47 2.24 -14.30
CA TRP A 267 -15.32 1.97 -13.45
C TRP A 267 -14.94 0.50 -13.48
N TYR A 268 -13.78 0.19 -12.90
CA TYR A 268 -13.09 -1.10 -13.05
C TYR A 268 -12.57 -1.37 -14.46
N SER A 269 -11.69 -2.35 -14.59
CA SER A 269 -11.04 -2.69 -15.86
C SER A 269 -12.02 -3.32 -16.87
N ASP A 270 -13.08 -3.95 -16.37
CA ASP A 270 -14.16 -4.55 -17.18
C ASP A 270 -15.36 -3.61 -17.38
N GLY A 271 -15.33 -2.42 -16.78
CA GLY A 271 -16.42 -1.45 -16.86
C GLY A 271 -17.69 -1.87 -16.09
N SER A 272 -17.61 -2.87 -15.20
CA SER A 272 -18.75 -3.48 -14.52
C SER A 272 -19.48 -2.53 -13.55
N PHE A 273 -18.79 -1.51 -13.04
CA PHE A 273 -19.38 -0.60 -12.06
C PHE A 273 -19.74 0.74 -12.65
N HIS A 274 -20.90 1.24 -12.24
CA HIS A 274 -21.57 2.39 -12.84
C HIS A 274 -21.89 3.42 -11.77
N GLY A 275 -21.58 4.68 -12.03
CA GLY A 275 -21.91 5.77 -11.11
C GLY A 275 -20.98 6.96 -11.26
N ALA A 276 -21.25 8.03 -10.51
CA ALA A 276 -20.43 9.24 -10.56
C ALA A 276 -19.03 9.05 -9.96
N TYR A 277 -18.88 8.12 -9.00
CA TYR A 277 -17.65 7.93 -8.24
C TYR A 277 -17.15 6.48 -8.35
N PRO A 278 -15.83 6.27 -8.46
CA PRO A 278 -15.24 4.94 -8.36
C PRO A 278 -15.19 4.50 -6.88
N LEU A 279 -16.00 3.53 -6.49
CA LEU A 279 -16.05 3.01 -5.11
C LEU A 279 -15.07 1.85 -4.87
N MET A 280 -13.90 1.84 -5.53
CA MET A 280 -12.95 0.73 -5.39
C MET A 280 -12.36 0.64 -3.98
N ALA A 281 -12.12 1.77 -3.31
CA ALA A 281 -11.58 1.74 -1.95
C ALA A 281 -12.54 1.11 -0.93
N SER A 282 -13.87 1.14 -1.14
CA SER A 282 -14.81 0.44 -0.26
C SER A 282 -14.68 -1.09 -0.36
N SER A 283 -14.21 -1.60 -1.50
CA SER A 283 -13.88 -3.02 -1.69
C SER A 283 -12.66 -3.45 -0.86
N MET A 284 -11.65 -2.60 -0.78
CA MET A 284 -10.46 -2.85 0.06
C MET A 284 -10.80 -2.79 1.55
N GLU A 285 -11.65 -1.85 1.96
CA GLU A 285 -12.03 -1.77 3.36
C GLU A 285 -12.93 -2.94 3.80
N LEU A 286 -13.76 -3.48 2.89
CA LEU A 286 -14.45 -4.75 3.11
C LEU A 286 -13.49 -5.91 3.39
N GLU A 287 -12.41 -6.02 2.60
CA GLU A 287 -11.37 -7.04 2.78
C GLU A 287 -10.65 -6.91 4.13
N LYS A 288 -10.60 -5.70 4.69
CA LYS A 288 -10.05 -5.46 6.04
C LYS A 288 -11.04 -5.78 7.16
N ASP A 289 -12.13 -6.51 6.88
CA ASP A 289 -13.19 -6.88 7.83
C ASP A 289 -14.03 -5.69 8.33
N ARG A 290 -14.11 -4.60 7.55
CA ARG A 290 -14.99 -3.48 7.89
C ARG A 290 -16.46 -3.88 7.73
N PRO A 291 -17.37 -3.53 8.68
CA PRO A 291 -18.79 -3.76 8.50
C PRO A 291 -19.38 -2.84 7.41
N PHE A 292 -20.49 -3.27 6.82
CA PHE A 292 -21.10 -2.56 5.70
C PHE A 292 -21.59 -1.15 6.09
N ASP A 293 -22.13 -0.99 7.30
CA ASP A 293 -22.62 0.30 7.79
C ASP A 293 -21.48 1.33 7.87
N ASP A 294 -20.30 0.94 8.35
CA ASP A 294 -19.13 1.82 8.39
C ASP A 294 -18.64 2.21 6.98
N LEU A 295 -18.86 1.37 5.97
CA LEU A 295 -18.56 1.78 4.59
C LEU A 295 -19.48 2.91 4.14
N VAL A 296 -20.76 2.81 4.46
CA VAL A 296 -21.77 3.80 4.09
C VAL A 296 -21.54 5.11 4.84
N ASP A 297 -21.24 5.02 6.13
CA ASP A 297 -21.18 6.19 7.02
C ASP A 297 -19.81 6.87 7.01
N VAL A 298 -18.72 6.12 6.79
CA VAL A 298 -17.35 6.64 6.88
C VAL A 298 -16.65 6.61 5.52
N VAL A 299 -16.56 5.44 4.89
CA VAL A 299 -15.65 5.23 3.75
C VAL A 299 -16.16 5.91 2.48
N ILE A 300 -17.44 5.71 2.11
CA ILE A 300 -18.02 6.25 0.88
C ILE A 300 -18.00 7.79 0.87
N PRO A 301 -18.41 8.50 1.93
CA PRO A 301 -18.31 9.96 1.98
C PRO A 301 -16.88 10.47 1.77
N ARG A 302 -15.88 9.79 2.36
CA ARG A 302 -14.46 10.13 2.17
C ARG A 302 -13.99 9.88 0.75
N ILE A 303 -14.37 8.77 0.12
CA ILE A 303 -14.06 8.51 -1.30
C ILE A 303 -14.65 9.61 -2.19
N GLN A 304 -15.90 10.01 -1.95
CA GLN A 304 -16.55 11.07 -2.72
C GLN A 304 -15.81 12.40 -2.55
N GLN A 305 -15.50 12.77 -1.31
CA GLN A 305 -14.73 13.96 -1.00
C GLN A 305 -13.38 13.94 -1.72
N GLN A 306 -12.62 12.86 -1.63
CA GLN A 306 -11.32 12.73 -2.28
C GLN A 306 -11.38 12.72 -3.81
N PHE A 307 -12.44 12.16 -4.36
CA PHE A 307 -12.68 12.24 -5.79
C PHE A 307 -12.86 13.69 -6.21
N ASP A 308 -13.73 14.40 -5.49
CA ASP A 308 -14.02 15.80 -5.73
C ASP A 308 -12.79 16.69 -5.46
N ASP A 309 -11.98 16.34 -4.47
CA ASP A 309 -10.87 17.16 -4.03
C ASP A 309 -9.57 16.86 -4.78
N VAL A 310 -9.35 15.68 -5.32
CA VAL A 310 -8.06 15.30 -5.92
C VAL A 310 -8.24 14.63 -7.27
N LEU A 311 -8.99 13.52 -7.31
CA LEU A 311 -8.96 12.62 -8.47
C LEU A 311 -9.53 13.27 -9.75
N GLN A 312 -10.55 14.11 -9.64
CA GLN A 312 -11.10 14.82 -10.80
C GLN A 312 -10.17 15.92 -11.34
N TYR A 313 -9.15 16.33 -10.58
CA TYR A 313 -8.18 17.34 -11.01
C TYR A 313 -6.83 16.74 -11.39
N LEU A 314 -6.60 15.46 -11.12
CA LEU A 314 -5.36 14.80 -11.50
C LEU A 314 -5.26 14.60 -13.02
N ARG A 315 -4.13 14.97 -13.63
CA ARG A 315 -3.88 14.84 -15.08
C ARG A 315 -2.62 14.00 -15.34
N PRO A 316 -2.52 13.35 -16.51
CA PRO A 316 -1.28 12.68 -16.89
C PRO A 316 -0.21 13.75 -17.14
N PRO A 317 1.01 13.59 -16.62
CA PRO A 317 2.09 14.54 -16.88
C PRO A 317 2.53 14.48 -18.34
N PRO A 318 3.14 15.55 -18.87
CA PRO A 318 3.77 15.53 -20.19
C PRO A 318 4.85 14.44 -20.30
N TYR A 319 5.01 13.87 -21.49
CA TYR A 319 6.12 12.96 -21.76
C TYR A 319 7.46 13.69 -21.64
N PRO A 320 8.43 13.21 -20.84
CA PRO A 320 9.62 13.97 -20.48
C PRO A 320 10.72 13.96 -21.55
N TYR A 321 10.62 13.11 -22.56
CA TYR A 321 11.63 12.94 -23.61
C TYR A 321 11.24 13.64 -24.92
N GLU A 322 12.22 13.80 -25.81
CA GLU A 322 12.00 14.38 -27.13
C GLU A 322 11.00 13.55 -27.95
N ILE A 323 10.08 14.24 -28.61
CA ILE A 323 9.08 13.65 -29.50
C ILE A 323 9.41 14.07 -30.94
N ASP A 324 9.68 13.09 -31.80
CA ASP A 324 9.68 13.31 -33.26
C ASP A 324 8.25 13.70 -33.70
N ARG A 325 8.08 14.99 -33.98
CA ARG A 325 6.78 15.58 -34.29
C ARG A 325 6.20 15.08 -35.61
N GLU A 326 7.04 14.80 -36.60
CA GLU A 326 6.59 14.29 -37.90
C GLU A 326 6.12 12.84 -37.76
N LEU A 327 6.85 12.02 -37.00
CA LEU A 327 6.43 10.66 -36.70
C LEU A 327 5.15 10.62 -35.84
N ALA A 328 5.05 11.49 -34.82
CA ALA A 328 3.86 11.58 -33.98
C ALA A 328 2.61 11.97 -34.78
N GLU A 329 2.73 12.91 -35.71
CA GLU A 329 1.61 13.32 -36.57
C GLU A 329 1.14 12.19 -37.50
N ARG A 330 2.08 11.41 -38.07
CA ARG A 330 1.71 10.18 -38.81
C ARG A 330 0.99 9.18 -37.91
N GLY A 331 1.44 9.04 -36.66
CA GLY A 331 0.77 8.22 -35.64
C GLY A 331 -0.66 8.68 -35.34
N ARG A 332 -0.89 10.00 -35.25
CA ARG A 332 -2.23 10.59 -35.04
C ARG A 332 -3.18 10.21 -36.18
N VAL A 333 -2.74 10.33 -37.44
CA VAL A 333 -3.53 9.93 -38.61
C VAL A 333 -3.92 8.45 -38.55
N LEU A 334 -2.99 7.57 -38.14
CA LEU A 334 -3.29 6.15 -37.97
C LEU A 334 -4.28 5.89 -36.83
N PHE A 335 -4.11 6.57 -35.69
CA PHE A 335 -4.99 6.45 -34.52
C PHE A 335 -6.44 6.83 -34.85
N GLU A 336 -6.63 7.91 -35.62
CA GLU A 336 -7.95 8.39 -36.06
C GLU A 336 -8.51 7.64 -37.28
N SER A 337 -7.67 6.86 -37.98
CA SER A 337 -8.08 6.16 -39.19
C SER A 337 -9.18 5.12 -38.90
N SER A 338 -10.09 4.96 -39.85
CA SER A 338 -11.13 3.92 -39.79
C SER A 338 -10.58 2.51 -40.02
N GLU A 339 -9.40 2.38 -40.62
CA GLU A 339 -8.74 1.11 -40.92
C GLU A 339 -8.13 0.48 -39.66
N VAL A 340 -7.39 1.26 -38.86
CA VAL A 340 -6.85 0.78 -37.58
C VAL A 340 -7.93 0.87 -36.49
N GLY A 341 -8.71 1.95 -36.48
CA GLY A 341 -9.88 2.11 -35.63
C GLY A 341 -9.59 2.32 -34.14
N CYS A 342 -8.39 2.74 -33.74
CA CYS A 342 -8.03 2.96 -32.34
C CYS A 342 -9.00 3.93 -31.65
N ALA A 343 -9.27 5.07 -32.30
CA ALA A 343 -10.14 6.12 -31.76
C ALA A 343 -11.60 5.67 -31.54
N ARG A 344 -12.06 4.62 -32.24
CA ARG A 344 -13.42 4.09 -32.06
C ARG A 344 -13.63 3.43 -30.70
N CYS A 345 -12.55 2.97 -30.08
CA CYS A 345 -12.59 2.30 -28.78
C CYS A 345 -11.98 3.15 -27.66
N HIS A 346 -10.89 3.87 -27.95
CA HIS A 346 -10.13 4.60 -26.93
C HIS A 346 -10.52 6.08 -26.78
N GLY A 347 -11.34 6.61 -27.71
CA GLY A 347 -11.63 8.05 -27.81
C GLY A 347 -10.49 8.81 -28.48
#